data_AF-A0A7S2SRR3-F1
#
_entry.id   AF-A0A7S2SRR3-F1
#
_cell.length_a   1.000
_cell.length_b   1.000
_cell.length_c   1.000
_cell.angle_alpha   90.00
_cell.angle_beta   90.00
_cell.angle_gamma   90.00
#
_symmetry.space_group_name_H-M   'P 1'
#
loop_
_entity.id
_entity.type
_entity.pdbx_description
1 polymer ?
#
loop_
_entity_poly.entity_id
_entity_poly.type
_entity_poly.pdbx_seq_one_letter_code
_entity_poly.pdbx_strand_id
1 'polypeptide(L)'
;DKRKFRQRIRGLFPAIGEQQLDELLPKAAPLMTQSLPKRGELISRGPTPLFFSLPSDSGTLVPSLYTLHVAPQILRPVVTYSGVSAPISGGADLFVPGVVRPGDLAEQVTATRRPWAELVFQGKFEQNEICCIVAEDSWAPFAVGCFHRSSRDMTDTGPTGVAVEVIHHLHDALWKLGDERLPGAEAPDSVLAAQRQHEESAAAAATHERERELQKAAEALVRERRARMQDIAKQVRKVEKALRHIDELKAAGKKQCNKDQLAKLQREPALREELQDLGQQLERLELEDKAPPPAPPAAPSTHPPPLTAGSDGD
;
A
#
# COMPACT_ATOMS: atom_id res chain seq x y z
N ASP A 1 13.15 -14.22 -29.49
CA ASP A 1 14.29 -13.31 -29.27
C ASP A 1 14.52 -13.17 -27.76
N LYS A 2 15.66 -13.69 -27.26
CA LYS A 2 15.98 -13.70 -25.81
C LYS A 2 16.08 -12.28 -25.23
N ARG A 3 16.57 -11.31 -26.00
CA ARG A 3 16.74 -9.92 -25.52
C ARG A 3 15.38 -9.27 -25.24
N LYS A 4 14.43 -9.45 -26.16
CA LYS A 4 13.04 -8.98 -25.98
C LYS A 4 12.37 -9.67 -24.79
N PHE A 5 12.61 -10.96 -24.61
CA PHE A 5 12.07 -11.70 -23.46
C PHE A 5 12.64 -11.18 -22.14
N ARG A 6 13.96 -10.96 -22.04
CA ARG A 6 14.58 -10.34 -20.86
C ARG A 6 13.99 -8.98 -20.51
N GLN A 7 13.75 -8.15 -21.52
CA GLN A 7 13.11 -6.85 -21.33
C GLN A 7 11.65 -7.00 -20.84
N ARG A 8 10.89 -7.95 -21.40
CA ARG A 8 9.52 -8.27 -20.95
C ARG A 8 9.51 -8.71 -19.48
N ILE A 9 10.40 -9.62 -19.08
CA ILE A 9 10.49 -10.12 -17.70
C ILE A 9 10.86 -9.00 -16.73
N ARG A 10 11.79 -8.10 -17.09
CA ARG A 10 12.09 -6.93 -16.24
C ARG A 10 10.93 -5.95 -16.09
N GLY A 11 10.15 -5.78 -17.16
CA GLY A 11 8.96 -4.94 -17.09
C GLY A 11 7.88 -5.53 -16.17
N LEU A 12 7.72 -6.86 -16.19
CA LEU A 12 6.73 -7.56 -15.36
C LEU A 12 7.20 -7.76 -13.92
N PHE A 13 8.49 -8.00 -13.72
CA PHE A 13 9.09 -8.30 -12.41
C PHE A 13 10.28 -7.38 -12.15
N PRO A 14 10.06 -6.11 -11.76
CA PRO A 14 11.15 -5.15 -11.54
C PRO A 14 12.14 -5.56 -10.44
N ALA A 15 11.70 -6.40 -9.50
CA ALA A 15 12.52 -6.89 -8.40
C ALA A 15 13.54 -7.96 -8.83
N ILE A 16 13.51 -8.43 -10.08
CA ILE A 16 14.45 -9.45 -10.57
C ILE A 16 15.84 -8.84 -10.82
N GLY A 17 16.87 -9.39 -10.16
CA GLY A 17 18.25 -8.94 -10.32
C GLY A 17 18.85 -9.31 -11.68
N GLU A 18 19.87 -8.56 -12.11
CA GLU A 18 20.67 -8.88 -13.32
C GLU A 18 21.28 -10.28 -13.25
N GLN A 19 21.89 -10.62 -12.11
CA GLN A 19 22.55 -11.90 -11.87
C GLN A 19 21.55 -13.07 -11.92
N GLN A 20 20.37 -12.90 -11.31
CA GLN A 20 19.29 -13.89 -11.35
C GLN A 20 18.76 -14.08 -12.77
N LEU A 21 18.65 -13.02 -13.56
CA LEU A 21 18.22 -13.12 -14.95
C LEU A 21 19.26 -13.81 -15.84
N ASP A 22 20.55 -13.63 -15.55
CA ASP A 22 21.64 -14.36 -16.22
C ASP A 22 21.65 -15.85 -15.85
N GLU A 23 21.37 -16.17 -14.59
CA GLU A 23 21.21 -17.53 -14.12
C GLU A 23 19.99 -18.22 -14.75
N LEU A 24 18.84 -17.53 -14.81
CA LEU A 24 17.62 -18.06 -15.43
C LEU A 24 17.72 -18.17 -16.94
N LEU A 25 18.39 -17.22 -17.60
CA LEU A 25 18.50 -17.14 -19.06
C LEU A 25 19.97 -17.12 -19.52
N PRO A 26 20.70 -18.25 -19.38
CA PRO A 26 22.08 -18.36 -19.85
C PRO A 26 22.18 -18.08 -21.35
N LYS A 27 23.28 -17.43 -21.75
CA LYS A 27 23.55 -17.13 -23.18
C LYS A 27 23.57 -18.41 -24.03
N ALA A 28 24.12 -19.50 -23.49
CA ALA A 28 24.30 -20.77 -24.18
C ALA A 28 23.01 -21.61 -24.32
N ALA A 29 22.05 -21.51 -23.40
CA ALA A 29 20.90 -22.42 -23.36
C ALA A 29 19.73 -21.92 -24.23
N PRO A 30 19.16 -22.71 -25.16
CA PRO A 30 18.03 -22.26 -25.97
C PRO A 30 16.80 -22.03 -25.09
N LEU A 31 16.06 -20.95 -25.39
CA LEU A 31 14.76 -20.67 -24.78
C LEU A 31 13.68 -21.24 -25.70
N MET A 32 12.81 -22.07 -25.16
CA MET A 32 11.68 -22.64 -25.88
C MET A 32 10.38 -22.01 -25.39
N THR A 33 9.51 -21.68 -26.35
CA THR A 33 8.17 -21.16 -26.08
C THR A 33 7.19 -22.13 -26.72
N GLN A 34 6.35 -22.76 -25.91
CA GLN A 34 5.32 -23.67 -26.36
C GLN A 34 3.95 -23.03 -26.10
N SER A 35 3.18 -22.81 -27.16
CA SER A 35 1.77 -22.44 -27.04
C SER A 35 0.98 -23.69 -26.68
N LEU A 36 0.28 -23.66 -25.55
CA LEU A 36 -0.60 -24.71 -25.09
C LEU A 36 -2.05 -24.32 -25.42
N PRO A 37 -2.71 -25.04 -26.36
CA PRO A 37 -4.09 -24.73 -26.73
C PRO A 37 -5.01 -24.73 -25.50
N LYS A 38 -5.73 -23.62 -25.28
CA LYS A 38 -6.61 -23.38 -24.12
C LYS A 38 -5.92 -23.35 -22.75
N ARG A 39 -4.60 -23.45 -22.67
CA ARG A 39 -3.83 -23.50 -21.41
C ARG A 39 -2.73 -22.45 -21.31
N GLY A 40 -2.57 -21.58 -22.32
CA GLY A 40 -1.67 -20.45 -22.28
C GLY A 40 -0.33 -20.68 -23.01
N GLU A 41 0.68 -19.90 -22.64
CA GLU A 41 2.06 -19.98 -23.12
C GLU A 41 2.92 -20.62 -22.03
N LEU A 42 3.77 -21.61 -22.38
CA LEU A 42 4.80 -22.17 -21.50
C LEU A 42 6.18 -21.76 -22.05
N ILE A 43 7.01 -21.19 -21.20
CA ILE A 43 8.36 -20.75 -21.52
C ILE A 43 9.34 -21.57 -20.69
N SER A 44 10.26 -22.25 -21.38
CA SER A 44 11.18 -23.23 -20.80
C SER A 44 12.62 -22.97 -21.23
N ARG A 45 13.57 -23.30 -20.37
CA ARG A 45 14.99 -23.41 -20.70
C ARG A 45 15.35 -24.88 -20.80
N GLY A 46 15.50 -25.39 -22.01
CA GLY A 46 15.60 -26.84 -22.21
C GLY A 46 14.35 -27.54 -21.65
N PRO A 47 14.49 -28.57 -20.80
CA PRO A 47 13.34 -29.22 -20.16
C PRO A 47 12.72 -28.39 -19.03
N THR A 48 13.48 -27.48 -18.41
CA THR A 48 13.06 -26.77 -17.19
C THR A 48 12.05 -25.65 -17.49
N PRO A 49 10.82 -25.71 -16.97
CA PRO A 49 9.84 -24.64 -17.14
C PRO A 49 10.22 -23.42 -16.29
N LEU A 50 10.16 -22.22 -16.86
CA LEU A 50 10.49 -20.96 -16.19
C LEU A 50 9.26 -20.09 -15.94
N PHE A 51 8.41 -19.93 -16.94
CA PHE A 51 7.19 -19.12 -16.83
C PHE A 51 6.05 -19.80 -17.59
N PHE A 52 4.83 -19.61 -17.12
CA PHE A 52 3.63 -20.05 -17.82
C PHE A 52 2.55 -18.98 -17.75
N SER A 53 1.56 -18.98 -18.65
CA SER A 53 0.41 -18.10 -18.55
C SER A 53 -0.84 -18.85 -18.13
N LEU A 54 -1.75 -18.17 -17.44
CA LEU A 54 -3.05 -18.74 -17.10
C LEU A 54 -4.02 -18.67 -18.28
N PRO A 55 -5.00 -19.59 -18.39
CA PRO A 55 -5.98 -19.62 -19.48
C PRO A 55 -6.89 -18.39 -19.53
N SER A 56 -7.23 -17.85 -18.36
CA SER A 56 -8.22 -16.78 -18.16
C SER A 56 -7.65 -15.37 -18.33
N ASP A 57 -6.33 -15.21 -18.21
CA ASP A 57 -5.65 -13.92 -18.30
C ASP A 57 -4.80 -13.84 -19.56
N SER A 58 -5.25 -13.03 -20.52
CA SER A 58 -4.51 -12.78 -21.76
C SER A 58 -3.29 -11.88 -21.49
N GLY A 59 -2.20 -12.46 -20.98
CA GLY A 59 -0.88 -11.82 -20.95
C GLY A 59 -0.11 -11.91 -19.64
N THR A 60 -0.76 -12.31 -18.54
CA THR A 60 -0.09 -12.48 -17.24
C THR A 60 0.82 -13.70 -17.26
N LEU A 61 2.12 -13.48 -17.06
CA LEU A 61 3.09 -14.56 -16.88
C LEU A 61 3.21 -14.88 -15.39
N VAL A 62 3.11 -16.15 -15.06
CA VAL A 62 3.33 -16.72 -13.74
C VAL A 62 4.73 -17.35 -13.73
N PRO A 63 5.61 -17.02 -12.78
CA PRO A 63 6.89 -17.71 -12.62
C PRO A 63 6.66 -19.12 -12.07
N SER A 64 7.40 -20.10 -12.59
CA SER A 64 7.46 -21.44 -12.02
C SER A 64 8.22 -21.45 -10.70
N LEU A 65 8.14 -22.55 -9.94
CA LEU A 65 8.95 -22.73 -8.74
C LEU A 65 10.45 -22.70 -9.03
N TYR A 66 10.89 -23.20 -10.20
CA TYR A 66 12.29 -23.09 -10.63
C TYR A 66 12.75 -21.64 -10.77
N THR A 67 11.87 -20.75 -11.25
CA THR A 67 12.16 -19.32 -11.32
C THR A 67 12.19 -18.70 -9.92
N LEU A 68 11.22 -19.06 -9.06
CA LEU A 68 11.11 -18.53 -7.72
C LEU A 68 12.20 -19.01 -6.76
N HIS A 69 12.82 -20.17 -7.01
CA HIS A 69 13.99 -20.62 -6.23
C HIS A 69 15.25 -19.79 -6.54
N VAL A 70 15.31 -19.16 -7.72
CA VAL A 70 16.39 -18.23 -8.08
C VAL A 70 16.05 -16.80 -7.68
N ALA A 71 14.78 -16.40 -7.82
CA ALA A 71 14.32 -15.04 -7.56
C ALA A 71 12.98 -15.02 -6.80
N PRO A 72 12.97 -15.37 -5.50
CA PRO A 72 11.73 -15.44 -4.72
C PRO A 72 11.08 -14.08 -4.50
N GLN A 73 11.87 -13.00 -4.47
CA GLN A 73 11.42 -11.64 -4.20
C GLN A 73 10.57 -11.02 -5.32
N ILE A 74 10.42 -11.70 -6.46
CA ILE A 74 9.60 -11.21 -7.58
C ILE A 74 8.10 -11.39 -7.34
N LEU A 75 7.72 -12.25 -6.40
CA LEU A 75 6.34 -12.45 -5.95
C LEU A 75 6.23 -12.20 -4.45
N ARG A 76 5.03 -11.81 -4.02
CA ARG A 76 4.70 -11.68 -2.61
C ARG A 76 4.69 -13.04 -1.92
N PRO A 77 5.43 -13.22 -0.80
CA PRO A 77 5.38 -14.45 -0.02
C PRO A 77 4.14 -14.48 0.89
N VAL A 78 3.46 -15.62 0.90
CA VAL A 78 2.43 -16.00 1.88
C VAL A 78 3.02 -17.08 2.77
N VAL A 79 3.29 -16.72 4.03
CA VAL A 79 3.94 -17.62 4.99
C VAL A 79 2.89 -18.53 5.62
N THR A 80 3.10 -19.84 5.58
CA THR A 80 2.19 -20.85 6.13
C THR A 80 2.91 -21.73 7.16
N TYR A 81 2.15 -22.29 8.10
CA TYR A 81 2.70 -23.26 9.04
C TYR A 81 3.22 -24.49 8.30
N SER A 82 4.33 -25.06 8.80
CA SER A 82 5.01 -26.22 8.20
C SER A 82 4.04 -27.38 7.85
N GLY A 83 3.07 -27.67 8.71
CA GLY A 83 2.08 -28.75 8.52
C GLY A 83 1.10 -28.57 7.34
N VAL A 84 1.02 -27.38 6.74
CA VAL A 84 0.09 -27.08 5.63
C VAL A 84 0.73 -27.38 4.26
N SER A 85 2.06 -27.54 4.22
CA SER A 85 2.81 -27.81 2.98
C SER A 85 2.39 -29.12 2.28
N ALA A 86 2.16 -30.19 3.04
CA ALA A 86 1.79 -31.49 2.50
C ALA A 86 0.41 -31.51 1.81
N PRO A 87 -0.68 -30.98 2.43
CA PRO A 87 -1.96 -30.83 1.74
C PRO A 87 -1.87 -29.99 0.45
N ILE A 88 -1.16 -28.87 0.48
CA ILE A 88 -0.99 -28.01 -0.70
C ILE A 88 -0.21 -28.72 -1.82
N SER A 89 0.83 -29.48 -1.46
CA SER A 89 1.58 -30.30 -2.41
C SER A 89 0.75 -31.48 -2.97
N GLY A 90 -0.41 -31.76 -2.37
CA GLY A 90 -1.44 -32.65 -2.89
C GLY A 90 -2.48 -31.95 -3.77
N GLY A 91 -2.35 -30.65 -4.02
CA GLY A 91 -3.26 -29.84 -4.83
C GLY A 91 -4.39 -29.17 -4.05
N ALA A 92 -4.30 -29.08 -2.72
CA ALA A 92 -5.26 -28.32 -1.92
C ALA A 92 -4.98 -26.82 -1.96
N ASP A 93 -6.04 -26.01 -1.85
CA ASP A 93 -5.91 -24.57 -1.69
C ASP A 93 -5.46 -24.18 -0.27
N LEU A 94 -4.85 -23.00 -0.13
CA LEU A 94 -4.45 -22.47 1.16
C LEU A 94 -5.62 -21.71 1.78
N PHE A 95 -6.07 -22.18 2.94
CA PHE A 95 -7.10 -21.51 3.75
C PHE A 95 -6.47 -20.51 4.72
N VAL A 96 -7.22 -19.45 5.05
CA VAL A 96 -6.75 -18.37 5.95
C VAL A 96 -6.16 -18.90 7.28
N PRO A 97 -6.75 -19.90 7.97
CA PRO A 97 -6.17 -20.42 9.21
C PRO A 97 -4.79 -21.07 9.06
N GLY A 98 -4.41 -21.49 7.86
CA GLY A 98 -3.09 -22.06 7.56
C GLY A 98 -1.99 -21.02 7.44
N VAL A 99 -2.33 -19.74 7.34
CA VAL A 99 -1.36 -18.64 7.22
C VAL A 99 -0.79 -18.28 8.59
N VAL A 100 0.51 -18.09 8.67
CA VAL A 100 1.18 -17.63 9.89
C VAL A 100 0.72 -16.22 10.21
N ARG A 101 0.35 -16.00 11.47
CA ARG A 101 -0.12 -14.69 11.95
C ARG A 101 0.87 -14.13 12.96
N PRO A 102 1.15 -12.81 12.93
CA PRO A 102 1.91 -12.17 14.01
C PRO A 102 1.23 -12.43 15.36
N GLY A 103 2.01 -12.76 16.40
CA GLY A 103 1.47 -13.06 17.74
C GLY A 103 0.78 -11.87 18.40
N ASP A 104 1.16 -10.66 18.00
CA ASP A 104 0.68 -9.35 18.46
C ASP A 104 -0.31 -8.71 17.46
N LEU A 105 -0.89 -9.49 16.54
CA LEU A 105 -1.74 -8.97 15.46
C LEU A 105 -2.85 -8.02 15.95
N ALA A 106 -3.51 -8.32 17.06
CA ALA A 106 -4.57 -7.47 17.61
C ALA A 106 -4.05 -6.09 18.07
N GLU A 107 -2.86 -6.06 18.67
CA GLU A 107 -2.19 -4.82 19.07
C GLU A 107 -1.75 -4.03 17.83
N GLN A 108 -1.17 -4.71 16.84
CA GLN A 108 -0.76 -4.08 15.58
C GLN A 108 -1.93 -3.48 14.79
N VAL A 109 -3.08 -4.19 14.71
CA VAL A 109 -4.30 -3.65 14.07
C VAL A 109 -4.72 -2.36 14.75
N THR A 110 -4.68 -2.32 16.08
CA THR A 110 -5.06 -1.13 16.86
C THR A 110 -4.06 0.01 16.69
N ALA A 111 -2.77 -0.29 16.79
CA ALA A 111 -1.69 0.69 16.72
C ALA A 111 -1.52 1.31 15.33
N THR A 112 -1.57 0.49 14.28
CA THR A 112 -1.36 0.92 12.90
C THR A 112 -2.63 1.35 12.19
N ARG A 113 -3.81 1.02 12.75
CA ARG A 113 -5.13 1.14 12.11
C ARG A 113 -5.22 0.46 10.74
N ARG A 114 -4.38 -0.55 10.49
CA ARG A 114 -4.40 -1.34 9.27
C ARG A 114 -5.32 -2.56 9.42
N PRO A 115 -6.02 -2.95 8.35
CA PRO A 115 -6.79 -4.19 8.34
C PRO A 115 -5.93 -5.42 8.66
N TRP A 116 -6.50 -6.40 9.37
CA TRP A 116 -5.75 -7.60 9.78
C TRP A 116 -5.20 -8.37 8.57
N ALA A 117 -5.93 -8.43 7.46
CA ALA A 117 -5.49 -9.14 6.26
C ALA A 117 -4.23 -8.49 5.68
N GLU A 118 -4.14 -7.16 5.67
CA GLU A 118 -2.97 -6.47 5.15
C GLU A 118 -1.73 -6.61 6.06
N LEU A 119 -1.91 -6.88 7.35
CA LEU A 119 -0.80 -7.18 8.26
C LEU A 119 -0.30 -8.61 8.05
N VAL A 120 -1.23 -9.58 7.94
CA VAL A 120 -0.89 -11.00 7.74
C VAL A 120 -0.25 -11.26 6.37
N PHE A 121 -0.76 -10.64 5.32
CA PHE A 121 -0.25 -10.79 3.95
C PHE A 121 0.66 -9.63 3.52
N GLN A 122 1.22 -8.89 4.48
CA GLN A 122 2.29 -7.90 4.30
C GLN A 122 2.00 -6.81 3.26
N GLY A 123 0.74 -6.37 3.17
CA GLY A 123 0.34 -5.31 2.26
C GLY A 123 -1.09 -5.47 1.75
N LYS A 124 -1.58 -4.44 1.07
CA LYS A 124 -2.83 -4.52 0.30
C LYS A 124 -2.66 -5.46 -0.88
N PHE A 125 -3.65 -6.28 -1.19
CA PHE A 125 -3.66 -7.16 -2.37
C PHE A 125 -5.05 -7.20 -3.00
N GLU A 126 -5.10 -7.50 -4.29
CA GLU A 126 -6.35 -7.61 -5.05
C GLU A 126 -6.69 -9.08 -5.36
N GLN A 127 -7.96 -9.34 -5.70
CA GLN A 127 -8.38 -10.66 -6.15
C GLN A 127 -7.62 -11.04 -7.42
N ASN A 128 -7.25 -12.32 -7.54
CA ASN A 128 -6.43 -12.89 -8.61
C ASN A 128 -4.98 -12.37 -8.68
N GLU A 129 -4.53 -11.55 -7.73
CA GLU A 129 -3.12 -11.18 -7.63
C GLU A 129 -2.28 -12.41 -7.32
N ILE A 130 -1.20 -12.60 -8.08
CA ILE A 130 -0.32 -13.77 -7.97
C ILE A 130 0.59 -13.62 -6.76
N CYS A 131 0.72 -14.70 -6.00
CA CYS A 131 1.60 -14.80 -4.84
C CYS A 131 2.32 -16.17 -4.82
N CYS A 132 3.35 -16.27 -4.00
CA CYS A 132 4.03 -17.52 -3.72
C CYS A 132 3.77 -17.96 -2.28
N ILE A 133 3.75 -19.27 -2.03
CA ILE A 133 3.51 -19.84 -0.71
C ILE A 133 4.82 -20.41 -0.20
N VAL A 134 5.19 -20.00 1.02
CA VAL A 134 6.45 -20.34 1.68
C VAL A 134 6.14 -20.91 3.07
N ALA A 135 6.81 -21.98 3.46
CA ALA A 135 6.67 -22.51 4.81
C ALA A 135 7.49 -21.66 5.79
N GLU A 136 7.06 -21.56 7.04
CA GLU A 136 7.72 -20.76 8.08
C GLU A 136 9.19 -21.16 8.36
N ASP A 137 9.56 -22.39 8.01
CA ASP A 137 10.87 -23.01 8.21
C ASP A 137 11.70 -23.11 6.92
N SER A 138 11.24 -22.50 5.82
CA SER A 138 11.91 -22.52 4.51
C SER A 138 12.05 -21.12 3.93
N TRP A 139 13.15 -20.86 3.23
CA TRP A 139 13.31 -19.65 2.43
C TRP A 139 12.69 -19.78 1.03
N ALA A 140 12.54 -21.01 0.55
CA ALA A 140 12.15 -21.29 -0.83
C ALA A 140 10.65 -21.56 -0.94
N PRO A 141 9.95 -20.93 -1.91
CA PRO A 141 8.55 -21.22 -2.16
C PRO A 141 8.32 -22.67 -2.60
N PHE A 142 7.22 -23.25 -2.15
CA PHE A 142 6.82 -24.61 -2.53
C PHE A 142 5.52 -24.64 -3.36
N ALA A 143 4.81 -23.51 -3.44
CA ALA A 143 3.66 -23.35 -4.31
C ALA A 143 3.51 -21.90 -4.80
N VAL A 144 2.73 -21.74 -5.86
CA VAL A 144 2.31 -20.48 -6.47
C VAL A 144 0.80 -20.51 -6.56
N GLY A 145 0.17 -19.37 -6.30
CA GLY A 145 -1.27 -19.25 -6.29
C GLY A 145 -1.73 -17.83 -6.58
N CYS A 146 -3.05 -17.66 -6.57
CA CYS A 146 -3.70 -16.38 -6.71
C CYS A 146 -4.60 -16.12 -5.50
N PHE A 147 -4.66 -14.88 -5.04
CA PHE A 147 -5.57 -14.52 -3.95
C PHE A 147 -7.02 -14.72 -4.38
N HIS A 148 -7.77 -15.49 -3.59
CA HIS A 148 -9.19 -15.78 -3.87
C HIS A 148 -10.07 -14.53 -3.76
N ARG A 149 -9.67 -13.55 -2.92
CA ARG A 149 -10.40 -12.30 -2.64
C ARG A 149 -9.41 -11.14 -2.46
N SER A 150 -9.90 -9.91 -2.55
CA SER A 150 -9.10 -8.73 -2.19
C SER A 150 -8.83 -8.68 -0.68
N SER A 151 -7.80 -7.93 -0.27
CA SER A 151 -7.48 -7.73 1.16
C SER A 151 -8.63 -7.08 1.93
N ARG A 152 -9.41 -6.22 1.27
CA ARG A 152 -10.60 -5.59 1.82
C ARG A 152 -11.70 -6.62 2.08
N ASP A 153 -12.07 -7.38 1.06
CA ASP A 153 -13.15 -8.37 1.18
C ASP A 153 -12.78 -9.47 2.19
N MET A 154 -11.50 -9.88 2.21
CA MET A 154 -11.01 -10.84 3.18
C MET A 154 -11.12 -10.27 4.61
N THR A 155 -10.80 -8.99 4.80
CA THR A 155 -10.98 -8.33 6.09
C THR A 155 -12.46 -8.34 6.52
N ASP A 156 -13.35 -7.97 5.60
CA ASP A 156 -14.79 -7.82 5.87
C ASP A 156 -15.47 -9.17 6.17
N THR A 157 -15.06 -10.25 5.49
CA THR A 157 -15.62 -11.59 5.72
C THR A 157 -15.02 -12.34 6.91
N GLY A 158 -13.94 -11.82 7.49
CA GLY A 158 -13.24 -12.42 8.62
C GLY A 158 -12.29 -13.56 8.21
N PRO A 159 -11.57 -14.15 9.20
CA PRO A 159 -10.43 -15.03 8.94
C PRO A 159 -10.85 -16.48 8.61
N THR A 160 -11.72 -16.65 7.61
CA THR A 160 -12.26 -17.95 7.22
C THR A 160 -12.24 -18.13 5.69
N GLY A 161 -12.30 -19.39 5.25
CA GLY A 161 -12.34 -19.73 3.83
C GLY A 161 -10.97 -19.75 3.15
N VAL A 162 -11.00 -19.80 1.82
CA VAL A 162 -9.82 -19.88 0.96
C VAL A 162 -9.12 -18.51 0.91
N ALA A 163 -7.83 -18.51 1.20
CA ALA A 163 -6.97 -17.35 1.05
C ALA A 163 -6.35 -17.31 -0.34
N VAL A 164 -5.74 -18.42 -0.76
CA VAL A 164 -5.00 -18.53 -2.02
C VAL A 164 -5.41 -19.81 -2.74
N GLU A 165 -5.85 -19.65 -3.99
CA GLU A 165 -6.09 -20.76 -4.92
C GLU A 165 -4.76 -21.20 -5.51
N VAL A 166 -4.41 -22.47 -5.38
CA VAL A 166 -3.10 -22.99 -5.78
C VAL A 166 -3.11 -23.36 -7.26
N ILE A 167 -2.16 -22.80 -8.02
CA ILE A 167 -2.05 -23.01 -9.48
C ILE A 167 -0.83 -23.85 -9.89
N HIS A 168 0.22 -23.86 -9.07
CA HIS A 168 1.42 -24.64 -9.29
C HIS A 168 2.05 -24.99 -7.94
N HIS A 169 2.49 -26.24 -7.75
CA HIS A 169 3.10 -26.69 -6.49
C HIS A 169 4.21 -27.72 -6.74
N LEU A 170 5.03 -27.98 -5.70
CA LEU A 170 6.03 -29.04 -5.74
C LEU A 170 5.35 -30.39 -6.06
N HIS A 171 6.01 -31.19 -6.90
CA HIS A 171 5.56 -32.52 -7.35
C HIS A 171 4.35 -32.56 -8.30
N ASP A 172 3.84 -31.42 -8.74
CA ASP A 172 2.83 -31.38 -9.79
C ASP A 172 3.41 -31.74 -11.18
N ALA A 173 2.53 -31.77 -12.19
CA ALA A 173 2.93 -32.12 -13.55
C ALA A 173 3.92 -31.11 -14.17
N LEU A 174 3.85 -29.82 -13.79
CA LEU A 174 4.74 -28.80 -14.30
C LEU A 174 6.13 -28.92 -13.65
N TRP A 175 6.18 -29.17 -12.35
CA TRP A 175 7.41 -29.45 -11.60
C TRP A 175 8.16 -30.63 -12.22
N LYS A 176 7.46 -31.73 -12.51
CA LYS A 176 8.02 -32.95 -13.10
C LYS A 176 8.60 -32.79 -14.51
N LEU A 177 8.36 -31.68 -15.20
CA LEU A 177 9.00 -31.39 -16.49
C LEU A 177 10.46 -30.94 -16.32
N GLY A 178 10.80 -30.37 -15.16
CA GLY A 178 12.15 -29.89 -14.87
C GLY A 178 13.08 -30.98 -14.32
N ASP A 179 14.07 -30.56 -13.54
CA ASP A 179 15.06 -31.46 -12.93
C ASP A 179 14.62 -32.00 -11.55
N GLU A 180 13.44 -31.60 -11.09
CA GLU A 180 12.84 -31.95 -9.80
C GLU A 180 13.75 -31.65 -8.60
N ARG A 181 14.70 -30.73 -8.78
CA ARG A 181 15.70 -30.43 -7.78
C ARG A 181 15.12 -29.53 -6.70
N LEU A 182 15.13 -30.03 -5.46
CA LEU A 182 14.76 -29.22 -4.31
C LEU A 182 15.84 -28.16 -4.00
N PRO A 183 15.43 -26.98 -3.52
CA PRO A 183 16.34 -25.95 -3.06
C PRO A 183 17.15 -26.45 -1.84
N GLY A 184 18.34 -25.91 -1.65
CA GLY A 184 19.16 -26.18 -0.48
C GLY A 184 18.53 -25.63 0.81
N ALA A 185 19.00 -26.10 1.97
CA ALA A 185 18.52 -25.62 3.27
C ALA A 185 18.77 -24.11 3.49
N GLU A 186 19.86 -23.59 2.94
CA GLU A 186 20.24 -22.17 3.04
C GLU A 186 20.00 -21.45 1.72
N ALA A 187 19.54 -20.19 1.81
CA ALA A 187 19.35 -19.33 0.67
C ALA A 187 20.70 -18.92 0.06
N PRO A 188 20.87 -18.96 -1.28
CA PRO A 188 22.06 -18.44 -1.92
C PRO A 188 22.28 -16.95 -1.63
N ASP A 189 23.54 -16.51 -1.58
CA ASP A 189 23.88 -15.09 -1.37
C ASP A 189 23.22 -14.15 -2.39
N SER A 190 23.04 -14.61 -3.63
CA SER A 190 22.35 -13.86 -4.68
C SER A 190 20.88 -13.59 -4.35
N VAL A 191 20.20 -14.54 -3.70
CA VAL A 191 18.81 -14.41 -3.24
C VAL A 191 18.73 -13.43 -2.08
N LEU A 192 19.60 -13.61 -1.08
CA LEU A 192 19.64 -12.74 0.10
C LEU A 192 19.94 -11.28 -0.28
N ALA A 193 20.90 -11.06 -1.18
CA ALA A 193 21.23 -9.73 -1.68
C ALA A 193 20.05 -9.10 -2.43
N ALA A 194 19.37 -9.86 -3.28
CA ALA A 194 18.21 -9.36 -4.04
C ALA A 194 17.00 -9.05 -3.15
N GLN A 195 16.75 -9.86 -2.12
CA GLN A 195 15.71 -9.61 -1.11
C GLN A 195 15.99 -8.32 -0.34
N ARG A 196 17.22 -8.12 0.16
CA ARG A 196 17.59 -6.87 0.86
C ARG A 196 17.40 -5.64 -0.02
N GLN A 197 17.86 -5.70 -1.28
CA GLN A 197 17.67 -4.60 -2.23
C GLN A 197 16.19 -4.31 -2.50
N HIS A 198 15.37 -5.36 -2.59
CA HIS A 198 13.93 -5.21 -2.77
C HIS A 198 13.26 -4.57 -1.54
N GLU A 199 13.60 -5.02 -0.33
CA GLU A 199 13.10 -4.48 0.93
C GLU A 199 13.49 -3.00 1.12
N GLU A 200 14.76 -2.65 0.87
CA GLU A 200 15.24 -1.26 0.92
C GLU A 200 14.50 -0.37 -0.07
N SER A 201 14.29 -0.86 -1.30
CA SER A 201 13.54 -0.14 -2.34
C SER A 201 12.07 0.03 -1.97
N ALA A 202 11.46 -1.00 -1.38
CA ALA A 202 10.07 -0.95 -0.91
C ALA A 202 9.92 0.02 0.27
N ALA A 203 10.85 0.04 1.21
CA ALA A 203 10.86 0.99 2.33
C ALA A 203 11.04 2.44 1.84
N ALA A 204 11.93 2.68 0.87
CA ALA A 204 12.10 3.98 0.23
C ALA A 204 10.83 4.43 -0.52
N ALA A 205 10.15 3.51 -1.20
CA ALA A 205 8.87 3.81 -1.86
C ALA A 205 7.77 4.14 -0.85
N ALA A 206 7.65 3.39 0.25
CA ALA A 206 6.65 3.61 1.29
C ALA A 206 6.85 4.95 2.03
N THR A 207 8.10 5.33 2.31
CA THR A 207 8.42 6.64 2.89
C THR A 207 8.05 7.78 1.95
N HIS A 208 8.42 7.68 0.67
CA HIS A 208 8.04 8.69 -0.32
C HIS A 208 6.51 8.77 -0.49
N GLU A 209 5.79 7.66 -0.50
CA GLU A 209 4.33 7.66 -0.58
C GLU A 209 3.71 8.35 0.63
N ARG A 210 4.22 8.05 1.84
CA ARG A 210 3.76 8.69 3.07
C ARG A 210 3.98 10.20 3.07
N GLU A 211 5.14 10.66 2.61
CA GLU A 211 5.43 12.10 2.47
C GLU A 211 4.47 12.77 1.48
N ARG A 212 4.17 12.11 0.35
CA ARG A 212 3.20 12.61 -0.64
C ARG A 212 1.79 12.71 -0.06
N GLU A 213 1.36 11.74 0.74
CA GLU A 213 0.05 11.79 1.42
C GLU A 213 -0.02 12.94 2.42
N LEU A 214 1.01 13.11 3.24
CA LEU A 214 1.10 14.21 4.20
C LEU A 214 1.07 15.57 3.49
N GLN A 215 1.79 15.69 2.38
CA GLN A 215 1.79 16.91 1.57
C GLN A 215 0.39 17.19 0.98
N LYS A 216 -0.26 16.19 0.39
CA LYS A 216 -1.64 16.33 -0.13
C LYS A 216 -2.63 16.72 0.97
N ALA A 217 -2.51 16.12 2.16
CA ALA A 217 -3.36 16.46 3.30
C ALA A 217 -3.13 17.90 3.79
N ALA A 218 -1.86 18.34 3.85
CA ALA A 218 -1.52 19.71 4.20
C ALA A 218 -2.06 20.71 3.16
N GLU A 219 -1.90 20.44 1.86
CA GLU A 219 -2.45 21.25 0.78
C GLU A 219 -3.98 21.34 0.83
N ALA A 220 -4.66 20.22 1.14
CA ALA A 220 -6.11 20.18 1.30
C ALA A 220 -6.57 21.05 2.49
N LEU A 221 -5.86 21.00 3.62
CA LEU A 221 -6.18 21.81 4.81
C LEU A 221 -5.99 23.31 4.53
N VAL A 222 -4.91 23.70 3.84
CA VAL A 222 -4.69 25.10 3.42
C VAL A 222 -5.80 25.56 2.47
N ARG A 223 -6.21 24.70 1.53
CA ARG A 223 -7.30 25.00 0.60
C ARG A 223 -8.63 25.21 1.34
N GLU A 224 -8.95 24.36 2.30
CA GLU A 224 -10.16 24.48 3.12
C GLU A 224 -10.13 25.77 3.96
N ARG A 225 -9.00 26.07 4.61
CA ARG A 225 -8.82 27.32 5.37
C ARG A 225 -9.05 28.55 4.50
N ARG A 226 -8.44 28.60 3.31
CA ARG A 226 -8.62 29.72 2.36
C ARG A 226 -10.08 29.88 1.90
N ALA A 227 -10.79 28.78 1.67
CA ALA A 227 -12.22 28.83 1.34
C ALA A 227 -13.04 29.44 2.48
N ARG A 228 -12.79 29.01 3.73
CA ARG A 228 -13.44 29.58 4.93
C ARG A 228 -13.17 31.09 5.08
N MET A 229 -11.93 31.53 4.89
CA MET A 229 -11.59 32.96 4.92
C MET A 229 -12.36 33.76 3.88
N GLN A 230 -12.48 33.24 2.65
CA GLN A 230 -13.24 33.90 1.59
C GLN A 230 -14.72 34.03 1.93
N ASP A 231 -15.32 33.02 2.56
CA ASP A 231 -16.73 33.06 2.94
C ASP A 231 -16.99 34.00 4.11
N ILE A 232 -16.12 34.02 5.12
CA ILE A 232 -16.18 35.02 6.20
C ILE A 232 -16.02 36.44 5.63
N ALA A 233 -15.06 36.67 4.73
CA ALA A 233 -14.88 37.98 4.09
C ALA A 233 -16.13 38.42 3.30
N LYS A 234 -16.87 37.50 2.65
CA LYS A 234 -18.15 37.81 2.00
C LYS A 234 -19.22 38.18 3.03
N GLN A 235 -19.29 37.48 4.17
CA GLN A 235 -20.23 37.79 5.24
C GLN A 235 -19.96 39.17 5.85
N VAL A 236 -18.70 39.48 6.16
CA VAL A 236 -18.25 40.81 6.62
C VAL A 236 -18.74 41.90 5.66
N ARG A 237 -18.45 41.76 4.36
CA ARG A 237 -18.92 42.72 3.33
C ARG A 237 -20.45 42.88 3.30
N LYS A 238 -21.21 41.81 3.56
CA LYS A 238 -22.68 41.84 3.58
C LYS A 238 -23.20 42.58 4.82
N VAL A 239 -22.63 42.31 5.99
CA VAL A 239 -22.97 42.99 7.25
C VAL A 239 -22.60 44.48 7.18
N GLU A 240 -21.42 44.83 6.66
CA GLU A 240 -21.02 46.23 6.42
C GLU A 240 -21.97 46.97 5.48
N LYS A 241 -22.44 46.32 4.40
CA LYS A 241 -23.45 46.91 3.51
C LYS A 241 -24.78 47.16 4.23
N ALA A 242 -25.21 46.24 5.09
CA ALA A 242 -26.42 46.40 5.88
C ALA A 242 -26.28 47.56 6.89
N LEU A 243 -25.13 47.67 7.56
CA LEU A 243 -24.84 48.78 8.49
C LEU A 243 -24.80 50.14 7.77
N ARG A 244 -24.16 50.24 6.60
CA ARG A 244 -24.18 51.47 5.77
C ARG A 244 -25.62 51.91 5.44
N HIS A 245 -26.48 50.97 5.06
CA HIS A 245 -27.88 51.27 4.77
C HIS A 245 -28.65 51.74 6.02
N ILE A 246 -28.33 51.18 7.20
CA ILE A 246 -28.90 51.63 8.47
C ILE A 246 -28.44 53.06 8.80
N ASP A 247 -27.15 53.38 8.57
CA ASP A 247 -26.61 54.72 8.81
C ASP A 247 -27.23 55.77 7.86
N GLU A 248 -27.45 55.43 6.59
CA GLU A 248 -28.21 56.25 5.63
C GLU A 248 -29.65 56.50 6.10
N LEU A 249 -30.35 55.46 6.58
CA LEU A 249 -31.71 55.57 7.13
C LEU A 249 -31.76 56.45 8.40
N LYS A 250 -30.72 56.42 9.24
CA LYS A 250 -30.60 57.32 10.39
C LYS A 250 -30.41 58.77 9.97
N ALA A 251 -29.56 59.02 8.97
CA ALA A 251 -29.29 60.36 8.45
C ALA A 251 -30.53 61.02 7.82
N ALA A 252 -31.44 60.22 7.24
CA ALA A 252 -32.70 60.69 6.66
C ALA A 252 -33.78 61.13 7.68
N GLY A 253 -33.61 60.82 8.98
CA GLY A 253 -34.48 61.30 10.07
C GLY A 253 -35.73 60.44 10.36
N LYS A 254 -36.06 60.28 11.65
CA LYS A 254 -37.10 59.33 12.16
C LYS A 254 -38.55 59.62 11.73
N LYS A 255 -38.86 60.83 11.22
CA LYS A 255 -40.24 61.23 10.86
C LYS A 255 -40.76 60.56 9.58
N GLN A 256 -39.91 59.85 8.82
CA GLN A 256 -40.25 59.26 7.52
C GLN A 256 -40.15 57.71 7.46
N CYS A 257 -39.88 57.02 8.58
CA CYS A 257 -39.61 55.57 8.57
C CYS A 257 -40.88 54.71 8.72
N ASN A 258 -41.08 53.77 7.80
CA ASN A 258 -42.09 52.71 7.89
C ASN A 258 -41.74 51.67 8.98
N LYS A 259 -42.72 50.85 9.38
CA LYS A 259 -42.57 49.79 10.40
C LYS A 259 -41.38 48.85 10.14
N ASP A 260 -41.14 48.49 8.89
CA ASP A 260 -40.01 47.66 8.46
C ASP A 260 -38.65 48.37 8.56
N GLN A 261 -38.61 49.70 8.35
CA GLN A 261 -37.38 50.49 8.51
C GLN A 261 -37.02 50.66 9.99
N LEU A 262 -38.03 50.78 10.87
CA LEU A 262 -37.83 50.79 12.32
C LEU A 262 -37.26 49.46 12.84
N ALA A 263 -37.76 48.33 12.32
CA ALA A 263 -37.25 47.00 12.68
C ALA A 263 -35.79 46.78 12.23
N LYS A 264 -35.39 47.35 11.08
CA LYS A 264 -33.98 47.33 10.61
C LYS A 264 -33.07 48.17 11.51
N LEU A 265 -33.52 49.34 11.96
CA LEU A 265 -32.79 50.20 12.90
C LEU A 265 -32.56 49.51 14.26
N GLN A 266 -33.54 48.72 14.74
CA GLN A 266 -33.42 47.96 15.98
C GLN A 266 -32.41 46.80 15.91
N ARG A 267 -32.07 46.32 14.70
CA ARG A 267 -31.13 45.20 14.49
C ARG A 267 -29.66 45.63 14.39
N GLU A 268 -29.38 46.92 14.39
CA GLU A 268 -28.04 47.48 14.34
C GLU A 268 -27.07 46.95 15.42
N PRO A 269 -27.40 46.92 16.73
CA PRO A 269 -26.46 46.44 17.75
C PRO A 269 -26.06 44.98 17.49
N ALA A 270 -27.02 44.14 17.09
CA ALA A 270 -26.77 42.74 16.74
C ALA A 270 -25.87 42.60 15.50
N LEU A 271 -26.05 43.46 14.47
CA LEU A 271 -25.19 43.46 13.28
C LEU A 271 -23.77 43.96 13.57
N ARG A 272 -23.60 44.87 14.54
CA ARG A 272 -22.27 45.33 14.97
C ARG A 272 -21.53 44.25 15.76
N GLU A 273 -22.23 43.51 16.61
CA GLU A 273 -21.69 42.35 17.33
C GLU A 273 -21.28 41.23 16.35
N GLU A 274 -22.15 40.90 15.38
CA GLU A 274 -21.86 39.93 14.31
C GLU A 274 -20.62 40.33 13.48
N LEU A 275 -20.46 41.62 13.17
CA LEU A 275 -19.27 42.13 12.46
C LEU A 275 -17.99 41.95 13.28
N GLN A 276 -18.05 42.21 14.59
CA GLN A 276 -16.91 42.07 15.50
C GLN A 276 -16.49 40.61 15.60
N ASP A 277 -17.44 39.69 15.73
CA ASP A 277 -17.19 38.25 15.79
C ASP A 277 -16.59 37.71 14.49
N LEU A 278 -17.15 38.10 13.33
CA LEU A 278 -16.60 37.71 12.04
C LEU A 278 -15.19 38.27 11.81
N GLY A 279 -14.92 39.50 12.28
CA GLY A 279 -13.60 40.11 12.25
C GLY A 279 -12.57 39.31 13.06
N GLN A 280 -12.92 38.94 14.30
CA GLN A 280 -12.04 38.10 15.14
C GLN A 280 -11.79 36.71 14.54
N GLN A 281 -12.81 36.12 13.91
CA GLN A 281 -12.65 34.83 13.23
C GLN A 281 -11.72 34.93 12.01
N LEU A 282 -11.83 36.00 11.22
CA LEU A 282 -10.96 36.23 10.07
C LEU A 282 -9.50 36.44 10.52
N GLU A 283 -9.27 37.28 11.53
CA GLU A 283 -7.94 37.56 12.08
C GLU A 283 -7.27 36.30 12.63
N ARG A 284 -8.02 35.42 13.31
CA ARG A 284 -7.53 34.11 13.75
C ARG A 284 -7.09 33.24 12.56
N LEU A 285 -7.91 33.13 11.52
CA LEU A 285 -7.59 32.32 10.34
C LEU A 285 -6.41 32.89 9.54
N GLU A 286 -6.26 34.21 9.47
CA GLU A 286 -5.12 34.88 8.83
C GLU A 286 -3.80 34.64 9.60
N LEU A 287 -3.85 34.64 10.93
CA LEU A 287 -2.71 34.25 11.76
C LEU A 287 -2.31 32.79 11.49
N GLU A 288 -3.30 31.91 11.39
CA GLU A 288 -3.04 30.50 11.10
C GLU A 288 -2.54 30.25 9.67
N ASP A 289 -2.96 31.02 8.66
CA ASP A 289 -2.46 30.93 7.27
C ASP A 289 -1.02 31.46 7.13
N LYS A 290 -0.62 32.43 7.96
CA LYS A 290 0.77 32.92 8.06
C LYS A 290 1.68 32.00 8.86
N ALA A 291 1.11 31.12 9.70
CA ALA A 291 1.90 30.15 10.43
C ALA A 291 2.50 29.13 9.44
N PRO A 292 3.80 28.80 9.54
CA PRO A 292 4.37 27.73 8.74
C PRO A 292 3.59 26.44 8.98
N PRO A 293 3.44 25.58 7.95
CA PRO A 293 2.77 24.30 8.12
C PRO A 293 3.40 23.57 9.31
N PRO A 294 2.59 22.93 10.18
CA PRO A 294 3.12 22.22 11.33
C PRO A 294 4.19 21.25 10.83
N ALA A 295 5.39 21.35 11.43
CA ALA A 295 6.48 20.45 11.10
C ALA A 295 5.97 19.01 11.22
N PRO A 296 6.32 18.11 10.27
CA PRO A 296 5.94 16.71 10.39
C PRO A 296 6.36 16.21 11.77
N PRO A 297 5.52 15.39 12.45
CA PRO A 297 5.87 14.87 13.76
C PRO A 297 7.23 14.19 13.64
N ALA A 298 8.18 14.63 14.49
CA ALA A 298 9.52 14.06 14.52
C ALA A 298 9.39 12.54 14.67
N ALA A 299 10.03 11.80 13.76
CA ALA A 299 10.11 10.34 13.87
C ALA A 299 10.60 9.97 15.27
N PRO A 300 10.02 8.94 15.93
CA PRO A 300 10.53 8.48 17.20
C PRO A 300 12.00 8.11 17.01
N SER A 301 12.89 8.78 17.75
CA SER A 301 14.32 8.54 17.71
C SER A 301 14.62 7.13 18.18
N THR A 302 14.82 6.19 17.25
CA THR A 302 15.41 4.89 17.53
C THR A 302 16.93 5.03 17.67
N HIS A 303 17.37 5.75 18.70
CA HIS A 303 18.73 5.60 19.20
C HIS A 303 18.72 4.47 20.24
N PRO A 304 19.40 3.33 20.00
CA PRO A 304 19.62 2.35 21.05
C PRO A 304 20.49 3.00 22.15
N PRO A 305 20.19 2.75 23.45
CA PRO A 305 21.01 3.27 24.54
C PRO A 305 22.43 2.71 24.46
N PRO A 306 23.47 3.50 24.79
CA PRO A 306 24.83 2.99 24.84
C PRO A 306 24.94 1.94 25.94
N LEU A 307 25.54 0.80 25.60
CA LEU A 307 25.95 -0.24 26.54
C LEU A 307 26.87 0.38 27.60
N THR A 308 26.35 0.57 28.81
CA THR A 308 27.16 0.83 29.99
C THR A 308 27.97 -0.42 30.28
N ALA A 309 29.27 -0.37 29.98
CA ALA A 309 30.24 -1.31 30.51
C ALA A 309 30.28 -1.15 32.03
N GLY A 310 29.63 -2.07 32.74
CA GLY A 310 29.81 -2.25 34.18
C GLY A 310 31.16 -2.91 34.44
N SER A 311 32.13 -2.09 34.80
CA SER A 311 33.26 -2.47 35.63
C SER A 311 32.75 -2.54 37.07
N ASP A 312 32.78 -3.72 37.68
CA ASP A 312 32.97 -4.01 39.11
C ASP A 312 33.05 -5.56 39.18
N GLY A 313 34.04 -6.24 39.76
CA GLY A 313 34.93 -5.82 40.83
C GLY A 313 34.54 -6.43 42.18
N ASP A 314 34.35 -7.75 42.25
CA ASP A 314 34.72 -8.62 43.40
C ASP A 314 34.62 -10.12 43.00
#